data_AF-A0A1C5ZFI7-F1
#
_entry.id   AF-A0A1C5ZFI7-F1
#
_cell.length_a   1.000
_cell.length_b   1.000
_cell.length_c   1.000
_cell.angle_alpha   90.00
_cell.angle_beta   90.00
_cell.angle_gamma   90.00
#
_symmetry.space_group_name_H-M   'P 1'
#
loop_
_entity.id
_entity.type
_entity.pdbx_description
1 polymer ?
#
loop_
_entity_poly.entity_id
_entity_poly.type
_entity_poly.pdbx_seq_one_letter_code
_entity_poly.pdbx_strand_id
1 'polypeptide(L)'
;MHEKSLYKKNMKKDLYNIEIDIDEDIKKDIEDFYFSQNDLDNIKIPLDLEDLIEEPFEEEKQEKKTYYFNWFIDLLLVSLLLMPIVGIYNPNIFVKFENVYPFFLKTHNFLEKDNLRKILGGESESVDLKNAKPAVVVKESEVKKPKTNAEELKLIHSLANSLIKAEYKWECTEVTPKTIKKVISGIDCLRDREERIYFRSNLEKWENGDFSNAVEVHNKVWSILEGNVGEAYDLDEESISKIKEKYY
;
A
#
# COMPACT_ATOMS: atom_id res chain seq x y z
N MET A 1 24.70 43.71 94.21
CA MET A 1 25.67 44.43 93.34
C MET A 1 27.06 43.78 93.40
N HIS A 2 27.17 42.46 93.12
CA HIS A 2 28.46 41.75 93.11
C HIS A 2 28.57 40.63 92.07
N GLU A 3 27.67 40.62 91.08
CA GLU A 3 27.60 39.55 90.07
C GLU A 3 28.19 39.96 88.71
N LYS A 4 28.38 41.27 88.47
CA LYS A 4 29.02 41.79 87.23
C LYS A 4 30.56 41.72 87.23
N SER A 5 31.17 41.27 88.34
CA SER A 5 32.64 41.19 88.47
C SER A 5 33.22 39.84 88.00
N LEU A 6 32.43 38.77 87.95
CA LEU A 6 32.92 37.45 87.50
C LEU A 6 32.86 37.28 85.98
N TYR A 7 31.91 37.94 85.30
CA TYR A 7 31.75 37.82 83.85
C TYR A 7 32.89 38.48 83.04
N LYS A 8 33.55 39.48 83.61
CA LYS A 8 34.67 40.18 82.94
C LYS A 8 36.03 39.47 83.10
N LYS A 9 36.12 38.49 84.01
CA LYS A 9 37.37 37.76 84.30
C LYS A 9 37.56 36.55 83.38
N ASN A 10 36.48 36.01 82.80
CA ASN A 10 36.53 34.83 81.92
C ASN A 10 36.48 35.13 80.41
N MET A 11 36.22 36.36 79.98
CA MET A 11 36.23 36.70 78.54
C MET A 11 37.60 37.20 78.03
N LYS A 12 38.56 37.42 78.94
CA LYS A 12 39.89 37.96 78.60
C LYS A 12 40.97 36.89 78.46
N LYS A 13 40.61 35.60 78.56
CA LYS A 13 41.58 34.49 78.60
C LYS A 13 41.69 33.68 77.31
N ASP A 14 40.82 33.93 76.34
CA ASP A 14 40.80 33.17 75.07
C ASP A 14 41.25 34.00 73.86
N LEU A 15 41.92 35.13 74.08
CA LEU A 15 42.29 36.07 73.01
C LEU A 15 43.80 36.36 72.90
N TYR A 16 44.64 35.45 73.40
CA TYR A 16 46.09 35.50 73.17
C TYR A 16 46.59 34.09 72.92
N ASN A 17 46.75 33.78 71.64
CA ASN A 17 47.74 32.89 71.01
C ASN A 17 47.16 32.27 69.73
N ILE A 18 46.64 33.11 68.84
CA ILE A 18 46.71 32.77 67.42
C ILE A 18 48.05 33.36 66.98
N GLU A 19 49.10 32.56 67.09
CA GLU A 19 50.34 32.80 66.36
C GLU A 19 49.96 32.58 64.89
N ILE A 20 49.62 33.68 64.19
CA ILE A 20 49.48 33.66 62.74
C ILE A 20 50.91 33.62 62.23
N ASP A 21 51.41 32.42 61.98
CA ASP A 21 52.62 32.25 61.19
C ASP A 21 52.22 32.56 59.74
N ILE A 22 52.27 33.85 59.40
CA ILE A 22 51.88 34.38 58.09
C ILE A 22 52.65 33.65 56.99
N ASP A 23 53.87 33.20 57.26
CA ASP A 23 54.68 32.47 56.30
C ASP A 23 54.18 31.03 56.14
N GLU A 24 53.67 30.39 57.20
CA GLU A 24 53.09 29.04 57.15
C GLU A 24 51.69 29.03 56.53
N ASP A 25 50.85 30.01 56.84
CA ASP A 25 49.52 30.18 56.24
C ASP A 25 49.60 30.55 54.75
N ILE A 26 50.51 31.45 54.35
CA ILE A 26 50.77 31.75 52.94
C ILE A 26 51.30 30.52 52.22
N LYS A 27 52.17 29.74 52.86
CA LYS A 27 52.72 28.52 52.26
C LYS A 27 51.65 27.44 52.09
N LYS A 28 50.73 27.32 53.04
CA LYS A 28 49.58 26.43 52.96
C LYS A 28 48.58 26.86 51.90
N ASP A 29 48.27 28.16 51.80
CA ASP A 29 47.41 28.70 50.75
C ASP A 29 48.06 28.52 49.37
N ILE A 30 49.38 28.65 49.26
CA ILE A 30 50.13 28.36 48.04
C ILE A 30 50.08 26.86 47.73
N GLU A 31 50.24 25.96 48.71
CA GLU A 31 50.08 24.50 48.51
C GLU A 31 48.65 24.12 48.08
N ASP A 32 47.62 24.76 48.63
CA ASP A 32 46.22 24.55 48.26
C ASP A 32 45.89 25.08 46.84
N PHE A 33 46.64 26.08 46.34
CA PHE A 33 46.53 26.60 44.97
C PHE A 33 47.46 25.91 43.96
N TYR A 34 48.55 25.29 44.40
CA TYR A 34 49.49 24.57 43.55
C TYR A 34 49.02 23.13 43.33
N PHE A 35 48.19 22.94 42.31
CA PHE A 35 47.93 21.61 41.78
C PHE A 35 49.23 21.00 41.22
N SER A 36 49.68 19.88 41.80
CA SER A 36 50.80 19.13 41.22
C SER A 36 50.36 18.50 39.89
N GLN A 37 51.30 18.19 38.99
CA GLN A 37 50.95 17.47 37.75
C GLN A 37 50.20 16.16 38.04
N ASN A 38 50.57 15.48 39.14
CA ASN A 38 49.87 14.28 39.59
C ASN A 38 48.42 14.56 40.03
N ASP A 39 48.12 15.73 40.58
CA ASP A 39 46.74 16.08 40.97
C ASP A 39 45.87 16.36 39.75
N LEU A 40 46.44 16.98 38.71
CA LEU A 40 45.78 17.14 37.41
C LEU A 40 45.57 15.79 36.70
N ASP A 41 46.55 14.89 36.78
CA ASP A 41 46.47 13.53 36.21
C ASP A 41 45.44 12.64 36.94
N ASN A 42 45.11 12.98 38.19
CA ASN A 42 44.09 12.31 38.99
C ASN A 42 42.67 12.89 38.80
N ILE A 43 42.51 14.01 38.09
CA ILE A 43 41.19 14.49 37.66
C ILE A 43 40.68 13.52 36.59
N LYS A 44 39.95 12.50 37.05
CA LYS A 44 39.21 11.62 36.15
C LYS A 44 37.99 12.37 35.64
N ILE A 45 38.11 12.92 34.45
CA ILE A 45 36.95 13.22 33.62
C ILE A 45 36.21 11.88 33.46
N PRO A 46 34.91 11.77 33.78
CA PRO A 46 34.16 10.55 33.51
C PRO A 46 34.36 10.22 32.02
N LEU A 47 34.87 9.02 31.76
CA LEU A 47 35.30 8.59 30.42
C LEU A 47 34.14 8.55 29.41
N ASP A 48 32.91 8.68 29.89
CA ASP A 48 31.64 8.48 29.18
C ASP A 48 30.77 9.75 29.16
N LEU A 49 31.38 10.94 29.19
CA LEU A 49 30.66 12.21 29.03
C LEU A 49 29.77 12.20 27.77
N GLU A 50 30.18 11.47 26.74
CA GLU A 50 29.43 11.26 25.50
C GLU A 50 28.17 10.41 25.73
N ASP A 51 28.23 9.33 26.50
CA ASP A 51 27.08 8.46 26.82
C ASP A 51 26.02 9.20 27.68
N LEU A 52 26.47 10.01 28.65
CA LEU A 52 25.59 10.85 29.49
C LEU A 52 24.86 11.94 28.70
N ILE A 53 25.47 12.41 27.61
CA ILE A 53 24.85 13.36 26.69
C ILE A 53 23.93 12.61 25.72
N GLU A 54 24.32 11.42 25.26
CA GLU A 54 23.61 10.64 24.24
C GLU A 54 22.33 9.97 24.77
N GLU A 55 22.31 9.52 26.03
CA GLU A 55 21.16 8.88 26.68
C GLU A 55 19.85 9.70 26.60
N PRO A 56 19.81 10.97 27.03
CA PRO A 56 18.59 11.79 26.90
C PRO A 56 18.20 12.07 25.45
N PHE A 57 19.15 12.10 24.51
CA PHE A 57 18.84 12.26 23.08
C PHE A 57 18.29 10.97 22.45
N GLU A 58 18.76 9.80 22.90
CA GLU A 58 18.22 8.51 22.47
C GLU A 58 16.82 8.26 23.04
N GLU A 59 16.55 8.64 24.29
CA GLU A 59 15.18 8.64 24.85
C GLU A 59 14.24 9.54 24.05
N GLU A 60 14.63 10.79 23.79
CA GLU A 60 13.84 11.71 22.96
C GLU A 60 13.60 11.17 21.54
N LYS A 61 14.59 10.49 20.96
CA LYS A 61 14.51 9.91 19.62
C LYS A 61 13.57 8.69 19.59
N GLN A 62 13.56 7.88 20.64
CA GLN A 62 12.62 6.77 20.80
C GLN A 62 11.19 7.26 21.01
N GLU A 63 10.98 8.31 21.81
CA GLU A 63 9.67 8.93 21.99
C GLU A 63 9.15 9.53 20.69
N LYS A 64 9.97 10.30 19.96
CA LYS A 64 9.62 10.84 18.63
C LYS A 64 9.27 9.72 17.66
N LYS A 65 10.07 8.65 17.60
CA LYS A 65 9.79 7.49 16.75
C LYS A 65 8.44 6.85 17.09
N THR A 66 8.13 6.70 18.38
CA THR A 66 6.85 6.13 18.85
C THR A 66 5.68 7.05 18.51
N TYR A 67 5.85 8.37 18.67
CA TYR A 67 4.86 9.36 18.27
C TYR A 67 4.56 9.30 16.77
N TYR A 68 5.58 9.31 15.92
CA TYR A 68 5.40 9.21 14.46
C TYR A 68 4.80 7.87 14.05
N PHE A 69 5.17 6.79 14.73
CA PHE A 69 4.60 5.47 14.49
C PHE A 69 3.11 5.44 14.84
N ASN A 70 2.71 5.94 16.01
CA ASN A 70 1.30 6.01 16.41
C ASN A 70 0.49 6.94 15.49
N TRP A 71 1.04 8.11 15.15
CA TRP A 71 0.42 9.01 14.17
C TRP A 71 0.23 8.35 12.80
N PHE A 72 1.21 7.57 12.35
CA PHE A 72 1.09 6.79 11.12
C PHE A 72 0.00 5.71 11.22
N ILE A 73 -0.10 5.02 12.36
CA ILE A 73 -1.16 4.03 12.62
C ILE A 73 -2.55 4.68 12.60
N ASP A 74 -2.72 5.85 13.23
CA ASP A 74 -3.97 6.60 13.21
C ASP A 74 -4.36 7.00 11.78
N LEU A 75 -3.40 7.48 10.98
CA LEU A 75 -3.61 7.81 9.58
C LEU A 75 -4.01 6.58 8.76
N LEU A 76 -3.38 5.43 9.03
CA LEU A 76 -3.69 4.16 8.39
C LEU A 76 -5.11 3.68 8.73
N LEU A 77 -5.55 3.82 9.98
CA LEU A 77 -6.92 3.51 10.41
C LEU A 77 -7.97 4.36 9.69
N VAL A 78 -7.74 5.67 9.60
CA VAL A 78 -8.64 6.58 8.88
C VAL A 78 -8.68 6.24 7.39
N SER A 79 -7.53 5.94 6.78
CA SER A 79 -7.44 5.52 5.38
C SER A 79 -8.23 4.23 5.12
N LEU A 80 -8.13 3.25 6.02
CA LEU A 80 -8.86 1.99 5.93
C LEU A 80 -10.38 2.19 5.93
N LEU A 81 -10.88 3.20 6.67
CA LEU A 81 -12.30 3.53 6.73
C LEU A 81 -12.79 4.31 5.49
N LEU A 82 -11.94 5.20 4.95
CA LEU A 82 -12.29 6.06 3.81
C LEU A 82 -12.17 5.35 2.46
N MET A 83 -11.18 4.46 2.28
CA MET A 83 -10.98 3.75 1.00
C MET A 83 -12.23 3.00 0.51
N PRO A 84 -13.00 2.29 1.37
CA PRO A 84 -14.25 1.66 0.97
C PRO A 84 -15.28 2.65 0.43
N ILE A 85 -15.44 3.79 1.08
CA ILE A 85 -16.41 4.82 0.65
C ILE A 85 -16.01 5.33 -0.74
N VAL A 86 -14.74 5.64 -0.95
CA VAL A 86 -14.23 6.11 -2.25
C VAL A 86 -14.38 5.03 -3.32
N GLY A 87 -14.09 3.77 -3.01
CA GLY A 87 -14.23 2.63 -3.93
C GLY A 87 -15.68 2.34 -4.32
N ILE A 88 -16.64 2.63 -3.45
CA ILE A 88 -18.07 2.55 -3.77
C ILE A 88 -18.45 3.64 -4.79
N TYR A 89 -18.02 4.89 -4.58
CA TYR A 89 -18.40 6.00 -5.46
C TYR A 89 -17.65 5.98 -6.81
N ASN A 90 -16.38 5.57 -6.82
CA ASN A 90 -15.56 5.53 -8.02
C ASN A 90 -14.62 4.32 -7.98
N PRO A 91 -15.11 3.12 -8.36
CA PRO A 91 -14.29 1.91 -8.33
C PRO A 91 -13.08 2.01 -9.27
N ASN A 92 -13.14 2.84 -10.32
CA ASN A 92 -12.08 2.98 -11.33
C ASN A 92 -10.74 3.48 -10.79
N ILE A 93 -10.73 4.09 -9.60
CA ILE A 93 -9.49 4.47 -8.89
C ILE A 93 -8.63 3.22 -8.59
N PHE A 94 -9.27 2.07 -8.40
CA PHE A 94 -8.59 0.82 -8.04
C PHE A 94 -8.18 -0.02 -9.24
N VAL A 95 -8.34 0.46 -10.49
CA VAL A 95 -7.97 -0.28 -11.72
C VAL A 95 -6.49 -0.69 -11.73
N LYS A 96 -5.61 0.00 -11.01
CA LYS A 96 -4.19 -0.43 -10.91
C LYS A 96 -3.97 -1.61 -9.96
N PHE A 97 -4.98 -2.00 -9.18
CA PHE A 97 -4.91 -2.99 -8.12
C PHE A 97 -5.84 -4.17 -8.44
N GLU A 98 -5.34 -5.10 -9.27
CA GLU A 98 -6.09 -6.27 -9.78
C GLU A 98 -6.80 -7.09 -8.67
N ASN A 99 -6.20 -7.21 -7.48
CA ASN A 99 -6.78 -7.97 -6.35
C ASN A 99 -7.89 -7.23 -5.59
N VAL A 100 -7.86 -5.89 -5.61
CA VAL A 100 -8.70 -5.05 -4.74
C VAL A 100 -9.91 -4.52 -5.49
N TYR A 101 -9.75 -4.23 -6.77
CA TYR A 101 -10.81 -3.71 -7.62
C TYR A 101 -12.04 -4.64 -7.75
N PRO A 102 -11.93 -5.98 -7.81
CA PRO A 102 -13.11 -6.86 -7.86
C PRO A 102 -14.03 -6.69 -6.65
N PHE A 103 -13.45 -6.47 -5.46
CA PHE A 103 -14.20 -6.19 -4.25
C PHE A 103 -15.00 -4.90 -4.39
N PHE A 104 -14.35 -3.80 -4.82
CA PHE A 104 -15.03 -2.51 -4.96
C PHE A 104 -16.07 -2.49 -6.07
N LEU A 105 -15.82 -3.13 -7.22
CA LEU A 105 -16.83 -3.23 -8.28
C LEU A 105 -18.06 -4.02 -7.81
N LYS A 106 -17.85 -5.13 -7.07
CA LYS A 106 -18.95 -5.91 -6.50
C LYS A 106 -19.79 -5.09 -5.54
N THR A 107 -19.14 -4.30 -4.67
CA THR A 107 -19.84 -3.41 -3.75
C THR A 107 -20.58 -2.28 -4.47
N HIS A 108 -19.99 -1.71 -5.53
CA HIS A 108 -20.61 -0.66 -6.34
C HIS A 108 -21.87 -1.18 -7.03
N ASN A 109 -21.77 -2.31 -7.75
CA ASN A 109 -22.92 -2.93 -8.42
C ASN A 109 -23.99 -3.32 -7.40
N PHE A 110 -23.62 -3.89 -6.24
CA PHE A 110 -24.59 -4.22 -5.19
C PHE A 110 -25.35 -2.99 -4.68
N LEU A 111 -24.65 -1.87 -4.49
CA LEU A 111 -25.23 -0.61 -4.01
C LEU A 111 -25.90 0.23 -5.11
N GLU A 112 -25.84 -0.20 -6.38
CA GLU A 112 -26.54 0.45 -7.47
C GLU A 112 -28.04 0.48 -7.15
N LYS A 113 -28.67 1.65 -7.34
CA LYS A 113 -30.01 1.96 -6.83
C LYS A 113 -31.05 0.91 -7.23
N ASP A 114 -30.95 0.40 -8.44
CA ASP A 114 -31.89 -0.58 -9.00
C ASP A 114 -31.73 -1.96 -8.33
N ASN A 115 -30.50 -2.33 -7.98
CA ASN A 115 -30.17 -3.59 -7.30
C ASN A 115 -30.62 -3.56 -5.83
N LEU A 116 -30.45 -2.41 -5.15
CA LEU A 116 -31.00 -2.19 -3.82
C LEU A 116 -32.54 -2.19 -3.84
N ARG A 117 -33.15 -1.55 -4.83
CA ARG A 117 -34.61 -1.50 -4.99
C ARG A 117 -35.20 -2.91 -5.18
N LYS A 118 -34.50 -3.79 -5.90
CA LYS A 118 -34.89 -5.20 -6.08
C LYS A 118 -34.87 -6.00 -4.78
N ILE A 119 -33.85 -5.83 -3.93
CA ILE A 119 -33.79 -6.48 -2.59
C ILE A 119 -34.93 -5.97 -1.69
N LEU A 120 -35.30 -4.71 -1.85
CA LEU A 120 -36.40 -4.07 -1.12
C LEU A 120 -37.79 -4.36 -1.72
N GLY A 121 -37.89 -5.24 -2.73
CA GLY A 121 -39.16 -5.71 -3.30
C GLY A 121 -39.78 -4.80 -4.37
N GLY A 122 -39.03 -3.88 -4.96
CA GLY A 122 -39.50 -3.07 -6.09
C GLY A 122 -39.39 -3.79 -7.43
N GLU A 123 -40.44 -3.71 -8.26
CA GLU A 123 -40.40 -4.13 -9.67
C GLU A 123 -39.31 -3.36 -10.43
N SER A 124 -38.40 -4.11 -11.07
CA SER A 124 -37.58 -3.64 -12.18
C SER A 124 -37.52 -4.73 -13.25
N GLU A 125 -37.33 -4.33 -14.51
CA GLU A 125 -37.00 -5.25 -15.61
C GLU A 125 -35.87 -6.21 -15.20
N SER A 126 -35.92 -7.42 -15.74
CA SER A 126 -34.98 -8.51 -15.46
C SER A 126 -33.57 -8.18 -15.98
N VAL A 127 -32.86 -7.29 -15.29
CA VAL A 127 -31.43 -7.10 -15.46
C VAL A 127 -30.73 -8.33 -14.87
N ASP A 128 -29.94 -9.03 -15.68
CA ASP A 128 -29.08 -10.12 -15.21
C ASP A 128 -27.98 -9.55 -14.32
N LEU A 129 -28.27 -9.48 -13.01
CA LEU A 129 -27.35 -9.02 -11.97
C LEU A 129 -26.00 -9.74 -11.98
N LYS A 130 -25.96 -10.94 -12.58
CA LYS A 130 -24.73 -11.73 -12.65
C LYS A 130 -23.86 -11.35 -13.85
N ASN A 131 -24.36 -10.62 -14.84
CA ASN A 131 -23.53 -10.19 -15.96
C ASN A 131 -22.98 -8.79 -15.68
N ALA A 132 -21.71 -8.71 -15.31
CA ALA A 132 -21.06 -7.45 -15.02
C ALA A 132 -20.85 -6.61 -16.30
N LYS A 133 -21.07 -5.30 -16.17
CA LYS A 133 -20.57 -4.32 -17.15
C LYS A 133 -19.04 -4.25 -17.05
N PRO A 134 -18.32 -4.09 -18.17
CA PRO A 134 -16.87 -4.00 -18.15
C PRO A 134 -16.38 -2.70 -17.51
N ALA A 135 -15.28 -2.80 -16.76
CA ALA A 135 -14.62 -1.64 -16.16
C ALA A 135 -13.92 -0.75 -17.19
N VAL A 136 -13.27 -1.39 -18.14
CA VAL A 136 -12.49 -0.74 -19.20
C VAL A 136 -12.94 -1.29 -20.54
N VAL A 137 -13.20 -0.39 -21.50
CA VAL A 137 -13.52 -0.76 -22.89
C VAL A 137 -12.41 -0.25 -23.80
N VAL A 138 -11.66 -1.16 -24.41
CA VAL A 138 -10.56 -0.85 -25.33
C VAL A 138 -11.08 -0.83 -26.76
N LYS A 139 -10.95 0.31 -27.44
CA LYS A 139 -11.38 0.48 -28.84
C LYS A 139 -10.40 -0.17 -29.82
N GLU A 140 -10.87 -0.55 -31.01
CA GLU A 140 -10.01 -1.14 -32.08
C GLU A 140 -8.70 -0.35 -32.33
N SER A 141 -8.78 0.99 -32.30
CA SER A 141 -7.66 1.90 -32.54
C SER A 141 -6.56 1.85 -31.48
N GLU A 142 -6.90 1.42 -30.27
CA GLU A 142 -5.99 1.37 -29.12
C GLU A 142 -5.33 -0.01 -29.00
N VAL A 143 -5.90 -1.04 -29.64
CA VAL A 143 -5.35 -2.39 -29.64
C VAL A 143 -4.01 -2.43 -30.38
N LYS A 144 -2.95 -2.77 -29.66
CA LYS A 144 -1.61 -2.99 -30.21
C LYS A 144 -1.40 -4.46 -30.50
N LYS A 145 -0.50 -4.77 -31.45
CA LYS A 145 -0.07 -6.15 -31.68
C LYS A 145 0.70 -6.65 -30.46
N PRO A 146 0.34 -7.81 -29.87
CA PRO A 146 1.09 -8.42 -28.78
C PRO A 146 2.52 -8.76 -29.18
N LYS A 147 3.44 -8.59 -28.24
CA LYS A 147 4.87 -8.91 -28.39
C LYS A 147 5.36 -9.93 -27.37
N THR A 148 4.56 -10.21 -26.35
CA THR A 148 4.90 -11.11 -25.26
C THR A 148 3.75 -12.06 -24.97
N ASN A 149 4.07 -13.19 -24.32
CA ASN A 149 3.09 -14.16 -23.85
C ASN A 149 1.99 -13.52 -22.99
N ALA A 150 2.37 -12.62 -22.08
CA ALA A 150 1.42 -11.96 -21.19
C ALA A 150 0.50 -10.99 -21.93
N GLU A 151 1.03 -10.22 -22.88
CA GLU A 151 0.22 -9.34 -23.72
C GLU A 151 -0.77 -10.12 -24.59
N GLU A 152 -0.35 -11.27 -25.11
CA GLU A 152 -1.21 -12.14 -25.93
C GLU A 152 -2.35 -12.73 -25.10
N LEU A 153 -2.05 -13.35 -23.95
CA LEU A 153 -3.08 -13.87 -23.05
C LEU A 153 -4.04 -12.75 -22.60
N LYS A 154 -3.52 -11.56 -22.25
CA LYS A 154 -4.37 -10.41 -21.88
C LYS A 154 -5.30 -9.98 -23.02
N LEU A 155 -4.82 -9.97 -24.26
CA LEU A 155 -5.65 -9.63 -25.41
C LEU A 155 -6.70 -10.70 -25.71
N ILE A 156 -6.36 -11.99 -25.65
CA ILE A 156 -7.34 -13.08 -25.81
C ILE A 156 -8.43 -12.96 -24.74
N HIS A 157 -8.03 -12.76 -23.48
CA HIS A 157 -8.96 -12.61 -22.36
C HIS A 157 -9.90 -11.41 -22.52
N SER A 158 -9.35 -10.22 -22.81
CA SER A 158 -10.18 -9.02 -22.94
C SER A 158 -11.07 -9.04 -24.18
N LEU A 159 -10.65 -9.69 -25.27
CA LEU A 159 -11.51 -9.90 -26.43
C LEU A 159 -12.65 -10.87 -26.12
N ALA A 160 -12.37 -11.98 -25.41
CA ALA A 160 -13.38 -12.95 -25.01
C ALA A 160 -14.40 -12.37 -24.00
N ASN A 161 -13.97 -11.49 -23.09
CA ASN A 161 -14.86 -10.80 -22.15
C ASN A 161 -16.04 -10.06 -22.81
N SER A 162 -15.83 -9.56 -24.03
CA SER A 162 -16.86 -8.87 -24.82
C SER A 162 -17.93 -9.80 -25.41
N LEU A 163 -17.73 -11.12 -25.32
CA LEU A 163 -18.57 -12.14 -25.94
C LEU A 163 -19.30 -13.04 -24.93
N ILE A 164 -18.98 -12.93 -23.64
CA ILE A 164 -19.43 -13.85 -22.59
C ILE A 164 -20.19 -13.11 -21.49
N LYS A 165 -20.89 -13.83 -20.62
CA LYS A 165 -21.42 -13.33 -19.35
C LYS A 165 -20.57 -13.86 -18.20
N ALA A 166 -20.22 -12.97 -17.28
CA ALA A 166 -19.44 -13.29 -16.08
C ALA A 166 -19.82 -12.33 -14.95
N GLU A 167 -19.66 -12.80 -13.70
CA GLU A 167 -19.88 -11.99 -12.49
C GLU A 167 -18.95 -10.77 -12.39
N TYR A 168 -17.88 -10.77 -13.19
CA TYR A 168 -16.88 -9.73 -13.21
C TYR A 168 -16.14 -9.70 -14.55
N LYS A 169 -15.98 -8.51 -15.14
CA LYS A 169 -15.22 -8.28 -16.37
C LYS A 169 -14.29 -7.10 -16.20
N TRP A 170 -12.99 -7.37 -16.21
CA TRP A 170 -11.96 -6.35 -16.05
C TRP A 170 -11.88 -5.43 -17.28
N GLU A 171 -11.43 -5.98 -18.40
CA GLU A 171 -11.24 -5.25 -19.64
C GLU A 171 -11.98 -5.98 -20.76
N CYS A 172 -12.76 -5.23 -21.54
CA CYS A 172 -13.42 -5.69 -22.76
C CYS A 172 -12.77 -4.98 -23.94
N THR A 173 -12.22 -5.75 -24.87
CA THR A 173 -11.73 -5.22 -26.14
C THR A 173 -12.84 -5.29 -27.19
N GLU A 174 -13.00 -4.24 -27.98
CA GLU A 174 -13.95 -4.20 -29.09
C GLU A 174 -13.66 -5.35 -30.08
N VAL A 175 -14.68 -6.17 -30.35
CA VAL A 175 -14.58 -7.30 -31.26
C VAL A 175 -14.88 -6.83 -32.68
N THR A 176 -13.84 -6.84 -33.52
CA THR A 176 -13.91 -6.48 -34.94
C THR A 176 -13.03 -7.45 -35.73
N PRO A 177 -13.23 -7.57 -37.06
CA PRO A 177 -12.36 -8.40 -37.90
C PRO A 177 -10.88 -8.05 -37.79
N LYS A 178 -10.54 -6.78 -37.49
CA LYS A 178 -9.15 -6.34 -37.30
C LYS A 178 -8.60 -6.72 -35.92
N THR A 179 -9.39 -6.61 -34.85
CA THR A 179 -8.91 -7.03 -33.52
C THR A 179 -8.75 -8.54 -33.44
N ILE A 180 -9.63 -9.31 -34.09
CA ILE A 180 -9.51 -10.76 -34.25
C ILE A 180 -8.21 -11.13 -35.00
N LYS A 181 -7.92 -10.48 -36.13
CA LYS A 181 -6.64 -10.70 -36.83
C LYS A 181 -5.41 -10.35 -36.01
N LYS A 182 -5.48 -9.29 -35.20
CA LYS A 182 -4.37 -8.90 -34.30
C LYS A 182 -4.09 -10.00 -33.28
N VAL A 183 -5.12 -10.54 -32.61
CA VAL A 183 -4.95 -11.61 -31.62
C VAL A 183 -4.42 -12.89 -32.28
N ILE A 184 -5.00 -13.32 -33.42
CA ILE A 184 -4.50 -14.51 -34.15
C ILE A 184 -3.01 -14.36 -34.53
N SER A 185 -2.60 -13.16 -34.95
CA SER A 185 -1.20 -12.88 -35.31
C SER A 185 -0.23 -12.84 -34.13
N GLY A 186 -0.74 -12.75 -32.90
CA GLY A 186 0.04 -12.73 -31.67
C GLY A 186 0.18 -14.10 -31.00
N ILE A 187 -0.54 -15.12 -31.47
CA ILE A 187 -0.48 -16.50 -30.94
C ILE A 187 0.96 -17.03 -30.87
N ASP A 188 1.82 -16.68 -31.83
CA ASP A 188 3.22 -17.13 -31.83
C ASP A 188 4.05 -16.54 -30.66
N CYS A 189 3.52 -15.55 -29.93
CA CYS A 189 4.11 -15.04 -28.69
C CYS A 189 3.83 -15.94 -27.47
N LEU A 190 2.89 -16.88 -27.56
CA LEU A 190 2.62 -17.84 -26.47
C LEU A 190 3.75 -18.84 -26.34
N ARG A 191 4.19 -19.10 -25.11
CA ARG A 191 5.33 -19.96 -24.80
C ARG A 191 4.98 -21.44 -24.99
N ASP A 192 3.82 -21.85 -24.51
CA ASP A 192 3.40 -23.25 -24.56
C ASP A 192 2.87 -23.63 -25.94
N ARG A 193 3.28 -24.81 -26.43
CA ARG A 193 2.90 -25.29 -27.77
C ARG A 193 1.44 -25.72 -27.84
N GLU A 194 0.92 -26.33 -26.80
CA GLU A 194 -0.47 -26.80 -26.75
C GLU A 194 -1.42 -25.61 -26.66
N GLU A 195 -1.08 -24.59 -25.87
CA GLU A 195 -1.80 -23.30 -25.83
C GLU A 195 -1.86 -22.66 -27.22
N ARG A 196 -0.73 -22.61 -27.96
CA ARG A 196 -0.73 -22.08 -29.33
C ARG A 196 -1.70 -22.81 -30.24
N ILE A 197 -1.68 -24.15 -30.23
CA ILE A 197 -2.55 -24.98 -31.06
C ILE A 197 -4.02 -24.77 -30.66
N TYR A 198 -4.30 -24.80 -29.34
CA TYR A 198 -5.63 -24.60 -28.79
C TYR A 198 -6.21 -23.25 -29.19
N PHE A 199 -5.50 -22.15 -28.92
CA PHE A 199 -6.01 -20.81 -29.22
C PHE A 199 -6.11 -20.55 -30.71
N ARG A 200 -5.18 -21.06 -31.53
CA ARG A 200 -5.26 -20.93 -33.00
C ARG A 200 -6.53 -21.56 -33.54
N SER A 201 -6.76 -22.84 -33.21
CA SER A 201 -7.95 -23.56 -33.69
C SER A 201 -9.28 -22.95 -33.23
N ASN A 202 -9.29 -22.30 -32.07
CA ASN A 202 -10.49 -21.70 -31.51
C ASN A 202 -10.73 -20.27 -31.99
N LEU A 203 -9.70 -19.45 -32.14
CA LEU A 203 -9.81 -18.05 -32.59
C LEU A 203 -9.99 -17.93 -34.11
N GLU A 204 -9.52 -18.90 -34.90
CA GLU A 204 -9.78 -18.94 -36.35
C GLU A 204 -11.29 -19.06 -36.67
N LYS A 205 -12.10 -19.66 -35.77
CA LYS A 205 -13.56 -19.67 -35.91
C LYS A 205 -14.16 -18.26 -35.89
N TRP A 206 -13.57 -17.36 -35.08
CA TRP A 206 -14.04 -16.00 -34.90
C TRP A 206 -13.85 -15.17 -36.18
N GLU A 207 -12.90 -15.52 -37.05
CA GLU A 207 -12.75 -14.87 -38.36
C GLU A 207 -13.98 -15.03 -39.26
N ASN A 208 -14.80 -16.06 -39.02
CA ASN A 208 -16.05 -16.32 -39.73
C ASN A 208 -17.30 -15.90 -38.92
N GLY A 209 -17.12 -15.17 -37.82
CA GLY A 209 -18.22 -14.75 -36.95
C GLY A 209 -18.79 -15.88 -36.07
N ASP A 210 -18.14 -17.04 -35.99
CA ASP A 210 -18.52 -18.11 -35.07
C ASP A 210 -17.87 -17.88 -33.70
N PHE A 211 -18.66 -17.34 -32.77
CA PHE A 211 -18.25 -17.05 -31.38
C PHE A 211 -18.76 -18.09 -30.38
N SER A 212 -19.25 -19.24 -30.85
CA SER A 212 -19.89 -20.27 -29.98
C SER A 212 -18.97 -20.82 -28.88
N ASN A 213 -17.66 -20.75 -29.08
CA ASN A 213 -16.63 -21.21 -28.15
C ASN A 213 -16.08 -20.10 -27.23
N ALA A 214 -16.69 -18.92 -27.19
CA ALA A 214 -16.12 -17.78 -26.45
C ALA A 214 -15.96 -18.04 -24.95
N VAL A 215 -16.90 -18.77 -24.33
CA VAL A 215 -16.82 -19.18 -22.92
C VAL A 215 -15.59 -20.08 -22.67
N GLU A 216 -15.35 -21.04 -23.55
CA GLU A 216 -14.22 -21.98 -23.43
C GLU A 216 -12.87 -21.27 -23.60
N VAL A 217 -12.80 -20.34 -24.56
CA VAL A 217 -11.60 -19.52 -24.79
C VAL A 217 -11.34 -18.61 -23.58
N HIS A 218 -12.37 -17.94 -23.08
CA HIS A 218 -12.29 -17.10 -21.88
C HIS A 218 -11.78 -17.91 -20.69
N ASN A 219 -12.47 -19.01 -20.34
CA ASN A 219 -12.17 -19.79 -19.14
C ASN A 219 -10.80 -20.48 -19.22
N LYS A 220 -10.32 -20.83 -20.43
CA LYS A 220 -8.96 -21.33 -20.61
C LYS A 220 -7.92 -20.27 -20.23
N VAL A 221 -8.05 -19.04 -20.72
CA VAL A 221 -7.11 -17.97 -20.36
C VAL A 221 -7.24 -17.60 -18.88
N TRP A 222 -8.48 -17.50 -18.37
CA TRP A 222 -8.74 -17.23 -16.96
C TRP A 222 -8.03 -18.24 -16.05
N SER A 223 -8.07 -19.53 -16.41
CA SER A 223 -7.36 -20.58 -15.68
C SER A 223 -5.84 -20.46 -15.79
N ILE A 224 -5.29 -20.12 -16.97
CA ILE A 224 -3.83 -19.90 -17.16
C ILE A 224 -3.34 -18.71 -16.31
N LEU A 225 -4.17 -17.68 -16.15
CA LEU A 225 -3.89 -16.49 -15.35
C LEU A 225 -4.19 -16.70 -13.85
N GLU A 226 -4.49 -17.93 -13.42
CA GLU A 226 -4.84 -18.27 -12.04
C GLU A 226 -5.96 -17.37 -11.48
N GLY A 227 -6.95 -17.08 -12.33
CA GLY A 227 -8.09 -16.25 -11.98
C GLY A 227 -8.88 -16.82 -10.79
N ASN A 228 -9.38 -15.93 -9.94
CA ASN A 228 -10.21 -16.29 -8.78
C ASN A 228 -11.64 -15.72 -8.85
N VAL A 229 -11.86 -14.74 -9.72
CA VAL A 229 -13.14 -14.04 -9.91
C VAL A 229 -13.32 -13.81 -11.41
N GLY A 230 -14.58 -13.82 -11.89
CA GLY A 230 -14.91 -13.52 -13.28
C GLY A 230 -14.89 -14.71 -14.23
N GLU A 231 -15.03 -15.95 -13.73
CA GLU A 231 -15.27 -17.10 -14.59
C GLU A 231 -16.56 -16.89 -15.42
N ALA A 232 -16.50 -17.20 -16.72
CA ALA A 232 -17.63 -17.07 -17.62
C ALA A 232 -18.61 -18.23 -17.44
N TYR A 233 -19.90 -17.92 -17.37
CA TYR A 233 -20.96 -18.91 -17.19
C TYR A 233 -21.87 -19.09 -18.42
N ASP A 234 -21.88 -18.14 -19.35
CA ASP A 234 -22.75 -18.16 -20.53
C ASP A 234 -22.22 -17.23 -21.64
N LEU A 235 -22.78 -17.33 -22.84
CA LEU A 235 -22.54 -16.39 -23.94
C LEU A 235 -23.36 -15.11 -23.77
N ASP A 236 -22.79 -13.98 -24.19
CA ASP A 236 -23.52 -12.72 -24.32
C ASP A 236 -24.13 -12.63 -25.73
N GLU A 237 -25.24 -13.33 -25.93
CA GLU A 237 -25.94 -13.42 -27.22
C GLU A 237 -26.37 -12.07 -27.78
N GLU A 238 -26.66 -11.09 -26.92
CA GLU A 238 -27.00 -9.73 -27.35
C GLU A 238 -25.77 -9.03 -27.95
N SER A 239 -24.64 -9.07 -27.25
CA SER A 239 -23.37 -8.53 -27.75
C SER A 239 -22.90 -9.23 -29.02
N ILE A 240 -22.98 -10.56 -29.06
CA ILE A 240 -22.64 -11.38 -30.22
C ILE A 240 -23.50 -11.02 -31.43
N SER A 241 -24.82 -10.87 -31.25
CA SER A 241 -25.74 -10.52 -32.33
C SER A 241 -25.42 -9.15 -32.94
N LYS A 242 -25.11 -8.15 -32.09
CA LYS A 242 -24.69 -6.81 -32.54
C LYS A 242 -23.36 -6.84 -33.32
N ILE A 243 -22.41 -7.66 -32.88
CA ILE A 243 -21.12 -7.81 -33.57
C ILE A 243 -21.33 -8.48 -34.94
N LYS A 244 -22.15 -9.53 -35.00
CA LYS A 244 -22.51 -10.21 -36.24
C LYS A 244 -23.14 -9.23 -37.22
N GLU A 245 -24.26 -8.60 -36.85
CA GLU A 245 -24.95 -7.63 -37.71
C GLU A 245 -24.04 -6.52 -38.27
N LYS A 246 -23.06 -6.07 -37.48
CA LYS A 246 -22.14 -5.00 -37.86
C LYS A 246 -21.01 -5.46 -38.81
N TYR A 247 -20.57 -6.72 -38.74
CA TYR A 247 -19.32 -7.15 -39.37
C TYR A 247 -19.42 -8.45 -40.20
N TYR A 248 -20.49 -9.23 -40.08
CA TYR A 248 -20.66 -10.57 -40.66
C TYR A 248 -22.07 -10.75 -41.25
#